data_AF-A0AAV5LV67-F1
#
_entry.id   AF-A0AAV5LV67-F1
#
_cell.length_a   1.000
_cell.length_b   1.000
_cell.length_c   1.000
_cell.angle_alpha   90.00
_cell.angle_beta   90.00
_cell.angle_gamma   90.00
#
_symmetry.space_group_name_H-M   'P 1'
#
loop_
_entity.id
_entity.type
_entity.pdbx_description
1 polymer ?
#
loop_
_entity_poly.entity_id
_entity_poly.type
_entity_poly.pdbx_seq_one_letter_code
_entity_poly.pdbx_strand_id
1 'polypeptide(L)'
;MDIFMQILILAIFWQHLMEKLAFLDFGMMSETPEEARSAIIGHVVHMVNRDYEAMARDYYALDFLSPDVDVSPIVPALRDFFDDVLNYTVSELNFKRLVDGLGAVLYQYPFNVPAYYALILRSLTVLEGLALYADPNFKVLAASYPYFAKRLLTDPNPYLRDALIELLFKDGRFRHVLLILVHLLLGCAYILMPWTCLIVLILI
;
A
#
# COMPACT_ATOMS: atom_id res chain seq x y z
N MET A 1 9.24 -8.04 1.09
CA MET A 1 7.99 -7.57 1.75
C MET A 1 6.81 -8.45 1.35
N ASP A 2 7.10 -9.68 0.89
CA ASP A 2 6.29 -10.35 -0.14
C ASP A 2 5.39 -11.41 0.46
N ILE A 3 5.91 -11.97 1.55
CA ILE A 3 5.21 -12.80 2.52
C ILE A 3 4.53 -11.92 3.58
N PHE A 4 5.13 -10.77 3.89
CA PHE A 4 4.74 -9.94 5.03
C PHE A 4 3.39 -9.28 4.87
N MET A 5 3.01 -8.80 3.68
CA MET A 5 1.75 -8.07 3.52
C MET A 5 0.51 -8.99 3.51
N GLN A 6 0.65 -10.20 2.96
CA GLN A 6 -0.39 -11.24 3.03
C GLN A 6 -0.52 -11.78 4.46
N ILE A 7 0.60 -12.06 5.12
CA ILE A 7 0.64 -12.42 6.55
C ILE A 7 0.06 -11.30 7.41
N LEU A 8 0.32 -10.03 7.08
CA LEU A 8 -0.14 -8.88 7.84
C LEU A 8 -1.66 -8.75 7.79
N ILE A 9 -2.29 -8.88 6.63
CA ILE A 9 -3.76 -8.82 6.52
C ILE A 9 -4.39 -9.99 7.27
N LEU A 10 -3.81 -11.19 7.16
CA LEU A 10 -4.24 -12.35 7.96
C LEU A 10 -4.02 -12.12 9.46
N ALA A 11 -2.90 -11.54 9.87
CA ALA A 11 -2.58 -11.28 11.27
C ALA A 11 -3.48 -10.19 11.86
N ILE A 12 -3.75 -9.09 11.14
CA ILE A 12 -4.62 -7.99 11.58
C ILE A 12 -6.07 -8.48 11.68
N PHE A 13 -6.54 -9.23 10.68
CA PHE A 13 -7.86 -9.86 10.69
C PHE A 13 -7.99 -10.87 11.85
N TRP A 14 -6.95 -11.67 12.10
CA TRP A 14 -6.98 -12.73 13.10
C TRP A 14 -6.74 -12.26 14.54
N GLN A 15 -6.08 -11.12 14.74
CA GLN A 15 -5.91 -10.47 16.05
C GLN A 15 -7.25 -10.14 16.72
N HIS A 16 -8.36 -10.18 15.97
CA HIS A 16 -9.70 -9.97 16.47
C HIS A 16 -10.47 -11.25 16.85
N LEU A 17 -10.01 -12.46 16.46
CA LEU A 17 -10.83 -13.68 16.49
C LEU A 17 -10.24 -14.90 17.22
N MET A 18 -8.92 -15.12 17.32
CA MET A 18 -8.32 -16.18 18.18
C MET A 18 -6.84 -15.92 18.57
N GLU A 19 -6.39 -16.49 19.69
CA GLU A 19 -5.06 -16.25 20.28
C GLU A 19 -3.86 -16.80 19.47
N LYS A 20 -4.06 -17.73 18.52
CA LYS A 20 -2.95 -18.33 17.73
C LYS A 20 -3.36 -18.61 16.29
N LEU A 21 -2.52 -18.20 15.34
CA LEU A 21 -2.65 -18.46 13.90
C LEU A 21 -1.56 -19.45 13.47
N ALA A 22 -1.95 -20.58 12.88
CA ALA A 22 -1.03 -21.56 12.31
C ALA A 22 -1.14 -21.54 10.79
N PHE A 23 -0.03 -21.23 10.11
CA PHE A 23 0.07 -21.33 8.65
C PHE A 23 0.42 -22.76 8.26
N LEU A 24 -0.42 -23.39 7.43
CA LEU A 24 -0.28 -24.78 7.04
C LEU A 24 0.08 -24.97 5.55
N ASP A 25 -0.10 -23.93 4.73
CA ASP A 25 0.13 -23.99 3.29
C ASP A 25 0.97 -22.78 2.83
N PHE A 26 2.01 -23.07 2.05
CA PHE A 26 2.96 -22.12 1.46
C PHE A 26 3.13 -22.37 -0.05
N GLY A 27 2.20 -23.07 -0.70
CA GLY A 27 2.31 -23.46 -2.11
C GLY A 27 2.22 -22.30 -3.11
N MET A 28 1.78 -21.11 -2.70
CA MET A 28 1.60 -19.93 -3.56
C MET A 28 2.50 -18.74 -3.16
N MET A 29 3.62 -19.01 -2.51
CA MET A 29 4.57 -17.97 -2.11
C MET A 29 5.37 -17.48 -3.31
N SER A 30 5.53 -16.16 -3.42
CA SER A 30 6.38 -15.51 -4.43
C SER A 30 7.38 -14.57 -3.76
N GLU A 31 8.59 -14.51 -4.29
CA GLU A 31 9.56 -13.49 -3.93
C GLU A 31 9.37 -12.27 -4.83
N THR A 32 9.41 -11.07 -4.23
CA THR A 32 9.43 -9.82 -4.99
C THR A 32 10.84 -9.24 -4.93
N PRO A 33 11.39 -8.79 -6.06
CA PRO A 33 12.68 -8.09 -6.10
C PRO A 33 12.69 -6.87 -5.17
N GLU A 34 13.85 -6.52 -4.64
CA GLU A 34 13.98 -5.36 -3.75
C GLU A 34 13.69 -4.05 -4.45
N GLU A 35 14.12 -3.96 -5.70
CA GLU A 35 13.93 -2.83 -6.60
C GLU A 35 12.44 -2.58 -6.83
N ALA A 36 11.67 -3.65 -7.05
CA ALA A 36 10.23 -3.59 -7.19
C ALA A 36 9.54 -3.08 -5.92
N ARG A 37 10.05 -3.43 -4.72
CA ARG A 37 9.51 -2.92 -3.45
C ARG A 37 9.74 -1.42 -3.31
N SER A 38 10.94 -0.97 -3.63
CA SER A 38 11.29 0.46 -3.64
C SER A 38 10.47 1.21 -4.68
N ALA A 39 10.36 0.70 -5.91
CA ALA A 39 9.58 1.34 -6.98
C ALA A 39 8.10 1.56 -6.60
N ILE A 40 7.47 0.62 -5.87
CA ILE A 40 6.10 0.80 -5.36
C ILE A 40 6.00 2.00 -4.41
N ILE A 41 7.00 2.19 -3.55
CA ILE A 41 7.01 3.30 -2.60
C ILE A 41 7.12 4.62 -3.36
N GLY A 42 8.02 4.72 -4.34
CA GLY A 42 8.14 5.90 -5.21
C GLY A 42 6.83 6.23 -5.91
N HIS A 43 6.18 5.20 -6.46
CA HIS A 43 4.86 5.33 -7.10
C HIS A 43 3.80 5.93 -6.17
N VAL A 44 3.76 5.47 -4.91
CA VAL A 44 2.86 6.02 -3.88
C VAL A 44 3.22 7.47 -3.53
N VAL A 45 4.51 7.83 -3.48
CA VAL A 45 4.94 9.21 -3.22
C VAL A 45 4.49 10.13 -4.35
N HIS A 46 4.74 9.76 -5.60
CA HIS A 46 4.30 10.53 -6.76
C HIS A 46 2.77 10.66 -6.81
N MET A 47 2.03 9.60 -6.45
CA MET A 47 0.57 9.64 -6.28
C MET A 47 0.11 10.69 -5.27
N VAL A 48 0.63 10.64 -4.04
CA VAL A 48 0.26 11.58 -2.97
C VAL A 48 0.64 13.01 -3.34
N ASN A 49 1.73 13.17 -4.10
CA ASN A 49 2.20 14.46 -4.60
C ASN A 49 1.41 15.00 -5.79
N ARG A 50 0.48 14.20 -6.34
CA ARG A 50 -0.23 14.45 -7.61
C ARG A 50 0.75 14.73 -8.76
N ASP A 51 1.93 14.14 -8.70
CA ASP A 51 2.94 14.19 -9.76
C ASP A 51 2.73 13.02 -10.71
N TYR A 52 1.69 13.14 -11.54
CA TYR A 52 1.27 12.07 -12.46
C TYR A 52 2.25 11.83 -13.59
N GLU A 53 3.10 12.82 -13.90
CA GLU A 53 4.20 12.69 -14.87
C GLU A 53 5.30 11.78 -14.32
N ALA A 54 5.73 12.03 -13.08
CA ALA A 54 6.70 11.17 -12.40
C ALA A 54 6.13 9.78 -12.13
N MET A 55 4.88 9.70 -11.66
CA MET A 55 4.15 8.44 -11.46
C MET A 55 4.16 7.58 -12.72
N ALA A 56 3.86 8.16 -13.89
CA ALA A 56 3.80 7.40 -15.13
C ALA A 56 5.18 6.82 -15.52
N ARG A 57 6.27 7.52 -15.17
CA ARG A 57 7.65 7.03 -15.39
C ARG A 57 8.04 5.91 -14.43
N ASP A 58 7.44 5.83 -13.25
CA ASP A 58 7.71 4.73 -12.31
C ASP A 58 7.37 3.35 -12.90
N TYR A 59 6.47 3.31 -13.89
CA TYR A 59 6.14 2.06 -14.57
C TYR A 59 7.32 1.44 -15.33
N TYR A 60 8.36 2.20 -15.65
CA TYR A 60 9.61 1.61 -16.14
C TYR A 60 10.38 0.88 -15.02
N ALA A 61 10.47 1.49 -13.83
CA ALA A 61 11.13 0.90 -12.68
C ALA A 61 10.35 -0.29 -12.09
N LEU A 62 9.03 -0.31 -12.30
CA LEU A 62 8.14 -1.43 -11.94
C LEU A 62 8.15 -2.57 -12.96
N ASP A 63 8.87 -2.42 -14.08
CA ASP A 63 8.88 -3.37 -15.22
C ASP A 63 7.49 -3.56 -15.86
N PHE A 64 6.65 -2.53 -15.76
CA PHE A 64 5.28 -2.50 -16.29
C PHE A 64 5.23 -2.01 -17.73
N LEU A 65 6.19 -1.15 -18.09
CA LEU A 65 6.36 -0.57 -19.41
C LEU A 65 7.84 -0.60 -19.78
N SER A 66 8.12 -0.77 -21.07
CA SER A 66 9.48 -0.64 -21.58
C SER A 66 9.87 0.84 -21.68
N PRO A 67 11.14 1.23 -21.43
CA PRO A 67 11.57 2.64 -21.46
C PRO A 67 11.35 3.39 -22.77
N ASP A 68 11.10 2.70 -23.88
CA ASP A 68 10.78 3.27 -25.19
C ASP A 68 9.30 3.63 -25.37
N VAL A 69 8.42 3.21 -24.45
CA VAL A 69 7.00 3.54 -24.49
C VAL A 69 6.77 4.97 -24.00
N ASP A 70 6.13 5.80 -24.81
CA ASP A 70 5.68 7.14 -24.39
C ASP A 70 4.53 7.05 -23.38
N VAL A 71 4.76 7.59 -22.18
CA VAL A 71 3.81 7.59 -21.06
C VAL A 71 2.92 8.83 -21.00
N SER A 72 3.21 9.88 -21.80
CA SER A 72 2.40 11.11 -21.81
C SER A 72 0.89 10.86 -22.07
N PRO A 73 0.48 9.91 -22.93
CA PRO A 73 -0.93 9.59 -23.12
C PRO A 73 -1.61 8.91 -21.92
N ILE A 74 -0.84 8.35 -20.99
CA ILE A 74 -1.33 7.62 -19.81
C ILE A 74 -1.61 8.59 -18.66
N VAL A 75 -0.86 9.70 -18.59
CA VAL A 75 -0.95 10.71 -17.51
C VAL A 75 -2.38 11.20 -17.24
N PRO A 76 -3.22 11.53 -18.25
CA PRO A 76 -4.60 11.95 -17.99
C PRO A 76 -5.45 10.85 -17.34
N ALA A 77 -5.31 9.60 -17.79
CA ALA A 77 -6.06 8.48 -17.24
C ALA A 77 -5.65 8.18 -15.78
N LEU A 78 -4.35 8.28 -15.47
CA LEU A 78 -3.85 8.16 -14.09
C LEU A 78 -4.38 9.29 -13.21
N ARG A 79 -4.37 10.53 -13.71
CA ARG A 79 -4.90 11.68 -13.00
C ARG A 79 -6.38 11.49 -12.67
N ASP A 80 -7.20 11.17 -13.67
CA ASP A 80 -8.64 11.01 -13.48
C ASP A 80 -8.97 9.91 -12.47
N PHE A 81 -8.25 8.79 -12.52
CA PHE A 81 -8.42 7.69 -11.57
C PHE A 81 -7.93 8.05 -10.16
N PHE A 82 -6.69 8.52 -10.01
CA PHE A 82 -6.10 8.74 -8.69
C PHE A 82 -6.62 10.01 -8.01
N ASP A 83 -7.04 11.04 -8.76
CA ASP A 83 -7.73 12.19 -8.17
C ASP A 83 -9.07 11.77 -7.54
N ASP A 84 -9.82 10.86 -8.18
CA ASP A 84 -11.04 10.27 -7.59
C ASP A 84 -10.70 9.47 -6.32
N VAL A 85 -9.69 8.59 -6.38
CA VAL A 85 -9.25 7.77 -5.23
C VAL A 85 -8.84 8.65 -4.04
N LEU A 86 -8.09 9.73 -4.28
CA LEU A 86 -7.62 10.64 -3.23
C LEU A 86 -8.73 11.49 -2.60
N ASN A 87 -9.93 11.51 -3.17
CA ASN A 87 -11.10 12.18 -2.58
C ASN A 87 -11.80 11.33 -1.51
N TYR A 88 -11.51 10.01 -1.45
CA TYR A 88 -12.03 9.13 -0.42
C TYR A 88 -11.07 9.02 0.76
N THR A 89 -11.61 8.82 1.96
CA THR A 89 -10.80 8.43 3.12
C THR A 89 -10.37 6.96 3.02
N VAL A 90 -9.29 6.61 3.73
CA VAL A 90 -8.79 5.21 3.79
C VAL A 90 -9.86 4.22 4.28
N SER A 91 -10.83 4.70 5.08
CA SER A 91 -11.95 3.90 5.59
C SER A 91 -13.10 3.74 4.60
N GLU A 92 -13.21 4.62 3.60
CA GLU A 92 -14.23 4.54 2.55
C GLU A 92 -13.75 3.71 1.35
N LEU A 93 -12.44 3.65 1.13
CA LEU A 93 -11.83 2.85 0.07
C LEU A 93 -11.98 1.34 0.32
N ASN A 94 -12.36 0.64 -0.73
CA ASN A 94 -12.41 -0.83 -0.78
C ASN A 94 -11.38 -1.31 -1.80
N PHE A 95 -10.64 -2.37 -1.47
CA PHE A 95 -9.50 -2.81 -2.27
C PHE A 95 -9.94 -3.35 -3.62
N LYS A 96 -11.06 -4.09 -3.70
CA LYS A 96 -11.66 -4.51 -4.97
C LYS A 96 -11.93 -3.34 -5.93
N ARG A 97 -12.47 -2.21 -5.45
CA ARG A 97 -12.70 -1.02 -6.32
C ARG A 97 -11.39 -0.46 -6.88
N LEU A 98 -10.32 -0.44 -6.09
CA LEU A 98 -9.00 0.00 -6.55
C LEU A 98 -8.46 -0.94 -7.63
N VAL A 99 -8.56 -2.24 -7.42
CA VAL A 99 -8.09 -3.25 -8.39
C VAL A 99 -8.88 -3.17 -9.70
N ASP A 100 -10.21 -3.06 -9.62
CA ASP A 100 -11.06 -2.94 -10.81
C ASP A 100 -10.75 -1.66 -11.60
N GLY A 101 -10.60 -0.52 -10.90
CA GLY A 101 -10.29 0.76 -11.52
C GLY A 101 -8.89 0.81 -12.15
N LEU A 102 -7.87 0.31 -11.44
CA LEU A 102 -6.53 0.15 -11.99
C LEU A 102 -6.54 -0.79 -13.20
N GLY A 103 -7.26 -1.90 -13.13
CA GLY A 103 -7.42 -2.83 -14.24
C GLY A 103 -7.92 -2.13 -15.50
N ALA A 104 -8.94 -1.27 -15.37
CA ALA A 104 -9.47 -0.52 -16.50
C ALA A 104 -8.44 0.40 -17.16
N VAL A 105 -7.51 0.99 -16.40
CA VAL A 105 -6.39 1.79 -16.94
C VAL A 105 -5.39 0.85 -17.61
N LEU A 106 -4.98 -0.23 -16.94
CA LEU A 106 -3.98 -1.18 -17.46
C LEU A 106 -4.40 -1.83 -18.78
N TYR A 107 -5.70 -2.07 -19.01
CA TYR A 107 -6.22 -2.62 -20.27
C TYR A 107 -6.19 -1.65 -21.45
N GLN A 108 -6.14 -0.33 -21.21
CA GLN A 108 -6.20 0.68 -22.27
C GLN A 108 -4.83 1.00 -22.88
N TYR A 109 -3.75 0.62 -22.21
CA TYR A 109 -2.38 0.99 -22.53
C TYR A 109 -1.48 -0.27 -22.57
N PRO A 110 -0.28 -0.20 -23.16
CA PRO A 110 0.56 -1.39 -23.42
C PRO A 110 1.29 -1.88 -22.16
N PHE A 111 0.58 -2.05 -21.04
CA PHE A 111 1.13 -2.56 -19.81
C PHE A 111 1.45 -4.05 -19.90
N ASN A 112 2.65 -4.42 -19.47
CA ASN A 112 3.07 -5.80 -19.25
C ASN A 112 3.30 -6.02 -17.76
N VAL A 113 2.30 -6.51 -17.04
CA VAL A 113 2.37 -6.67 -15.58
C VAL A 113 3.13 -7.96 -15.23
N PRO A 114 4.27 -7.90 -14.51
CA PRO A 114 4.97 -9.10 -14.08
C PRO A 114 4.10 -10.03 -13.22
N ALA A 115 4.33 -11.34 -13.35
CA ALA A 115 3.47 -12.37 -12.75
C ALA A 115 3.33 -12.25 -11.21
N TYR A 116 4.39 -11.84 -10.51
CA TYR A 116 4.34 -11.70 -9.06
C TYR A 116 3.38 -10.59 -8.59
N TYR A 117 3.21 -9.51 -9.36
CA TYR A 117 2.21 -8.48 -9.03
C TYR A 117 0.79 -9.01 -9.19
N ALA A 118 0.52 -9.79 -10.24
CA ALA A 118 -0.79 -10.44 -10.42
C ALA A 118 -1.09 -11.40 -9.26
N LEU A 119 -0.08 -12.14 -8.78
CA LEU A 119 -0.21 -13.01 -7.60
C LEU A 119 -0.49 -12.19 -6.32
N ILE A 120 0.22 -11.08 -6.10
CA ILE A 120 -0.02 -10.19 -4.96
C ILE A 120 -1.47 -9.67 -4.98
N LEU A 121 -1.93 -9.11 -6.11
CA LEU A 121 -3.29 -8.58 -6.24
C LEU A 121 -4.36 -9.65 -6.05
N ARG A 122 -4.14 -10.85 -6.61
CA ARG A 122 -5.04 -11.99 -6.42
C ARG A 122 -5.14 -12.39 -4.95
N SER A 123 -4.01 -12.55 -4.27
CA SER A 123 -3.98 -12.91 -2.86
C SER A 123 -4.69 -11.86 -2.00
N LEU A 124 -4.43 -10.57 -2.23
CA LEU A 124 -5.08 -9.48 -1.50
C LEU A 124 -6.60 -9.46 -1.71
N THR A 125 -7.06 -9.71 -2.93
CA THR A 125 -8.49 -9.77 -3.26
C THR A 125 -9.18 -10.95 -2.55
N VAL A 126 -8.54 -12.12 -2.52
CA VAL A 126 -9.05 -13.29 -1.80
C VAL A 126 -9.09 -13.03 -0.29
N LEU A 127 -8.05 -12.42 0.27
CA LEU A 127 -7.99 -12.07 1.69
C LEU A 127 -9.04 -11.02 2.08
N GLU A 128 -9.25 -9.99 1.26
CA GLU A 128 -10.34 -9.03 1.47
C GLU A 128 -11.70 -9.74 1.45
N GLY A 129 -11.94 -10.64 0.49
CA GLY A 129 -13.18 -11.41 0.40
C GLY A 129 -13.43 -12.28 1.64
N LEU A 130 -12.40 -12.95 2.16
CA LEU A 130 -12.48 -13.73 3.39
C LEU A 130 -12.75 -12.84 4.62
N ALA A 131 -12.10 -11.68 4.69
CA ALA A 131 -12.29 -10.75 5.80
C ALA A 131 -13.73 -10.19 5.81
N LEU A 132 -14.24 -9.81 4.63
CA LEU A 132 -15.62 -9.35 4.45
C LEU A 132 -16.66 -10.43 4.74
N TYR A 133 -16.33 -11.70 4.48
CA TYR A 133 -17.21 -12.82 4.83
C TYR A 133 -17.40 -12.94 6.36
N ALA A 134 -16.36 -12.72 7.15
CA ALA A 134 -16.45 -12.79 8.61
C ALA A 134 -16.97 -11.49 9.24
N ASP A 135 -16.54 -10.32 8.74
CA ASP A 135 -17.04 -9.01 9.13
C ASP A 135 -17.37 -8.18 7.88
N PRO A 136 -18.67 -8.02 7.54
CA PRO A 136 -19.11 -7.25 6.38
C PRO A 136 -18.68 -5.78 6.38
N ASN A 137 -18.32 -5.22 7.55
CA ASN A 137 -17.87 -3.84 7.68
C ASN A 137 -16.34 -3.71 7.63
N PHE A 138 -15.60 -4.81 7.50
CA PHE A 138 -14.15 -4.80 7.52
C PHE A 138 -13.56 -3.93 6.39
N LYS A 139 -12.57 -3.10 6.73
CA LYS A 139 -11.86 -2.22 5.80
C LYS A 139 -10.38 -2.54 5.80
N VAL A 140 -9.93 -3.36 4.83
CA VAL A 140 -8.55 -3.84 4.73
C VAL A 140 -7.53 -2.70 4.78
N LEU A 141 -7.76 -1.64 4.00
CA LEU A 141 -6.85 -0.50 3.93
C LEU A 141 -6.73 0.22 5.27
N ALA A 142 -7.86 0.52 5.93
CA ALA A 142 -7.87 1.17 7.24
C ALA A 142 -7.21 0.29 8.32
N ALA A 143 -7.45 -1.02 8.29
CA ALA A 143 -6.86 -1.97 9.21
C ALA A 143 -5.33 -2.06 9.04
N SER A 144 -4.85 -2.00 7.79
CA SER A 144 -3.42 -2.06 7.46
C SER A 144 -2.65 -0.75 7.70
N TYR A 145 -3.36 0.37 7.78
CA TYR A 145 -2.77 1.70 7.83
C TYR A 145 -1.76 1.92 8.98
N PRO A 146 -2.02 1.50 10.24
CA PRO A 146 -1.05 1.66 11.33
C PRO A 146 0.28 0.93 11.08
N TYR A 147 0.24 -0.23 10.43
CA TYR A 147 1.44 -0.97 10.09
C TYR A 147 2.27 -0.22 9.04
N PHE A 148 1.65 0.23 7.95
CA PHE A 148 2.36 0.97 6.90
C PHE A 148 2.99 2.24 7.44
N ALA A 149 2.27 2.96 8.29
CA ALA A 149 2.78 4.17 8.92
C ALA A 149 3.98 3.89 9.83
N LYS A 150 3.87 2.88 10.71
CA LYS A 150 5.00 2.46 11.55
C LYS A 150 6.19 2.07 10.68
N ARG A 151 5.97 1.29 9.62
CA ARG A 151 7.03 0.83 8.72
C ARG A 151 7.72 2.01 8.06
N LEU A 152 6.97 2.94 7.46
CA LEU A 152 7.52 4.13 6.82
C LEU A 152 8.37 4.99 7.78
N LEU A 153 7.98 5.07 9.05
CA LEU A 153 8.71 5.86 10.07
C LEU A 153 9.95 5.16 10.64
N THR A 154 9.99 3.82 10.63
CA THR A 154 11.02 3.04 11.36
C THR A 154 11.97 2.26 10.45
N ASP A 155 11.65 2.11 9.17
CA ASP A 155 12.47 1.31 8.26
C ASP A 155 13.84 2.00 8.01
N PRO A 156 14.97 1.29 8.20
CA PRO A 156 16.29 1.84 7.94
C PRO A 156 16.59 2.02 6.45
N ASN A 157 15.77 1.50 5.53
CA ASN A 157 15.98 1.60 4.10
C ASN A 157 16.09 3.08 3.66
N PRO A 158 17.23 3.49 3.04
CA PRO A 158 17.44 4.86 2.57
C PRO A 158 16.32 5.35 1.64
N TYR A 159 15.82 4.48 0.77
CA TYR A 159 14.75 4.81 -0.17
C TYR A 159 13.44 5.17 0.56
N LEU A 160 13.06 4.40 1.58
CA LEU A 160 11.87 4.70 2.38
C LEU A 160 12.01 6.02 3.15
N ARG A 161 13.23 6.31 3.61
CA ARG A 161 13.55 7.58 4.26
C ARG A 161 13.44 8.75 3.30
N ASP A 162 13.99 8.62 2.10
CA ASP A 162 13.94 9.67 1.08
C ASP A 162 12.50 9.89 0.61
N ALA A 163 11.75 8.81 0.36
CA ALA A 163 10.32 8.84 0.09
C ALA A 163 9.52 9.55 1.18
N LEU A 164 9.80 9.27 2.46
CA LEU A 164 9.18 9.98 3.59
C LEU A 164 9.54 11.46 3.59
N ILE A 165 10.79 11.82 3.27
CA ILE A 165 11.24 13.21 3.19
C ILE A 165 10.50 13.95 2.05
N GLU A 166 10.43 13.38 0.85
CA GLU A 166 9.71 13.96 -0.29
C GLU A 166 8.20 14.11 -0.03
N LEU A 167 7.66 13.21 0.76
CA LEU A 167 6.27 13.23 1.16
C LEU A 167 6.01 14.33 2.22
N LEU A 168 6.93 14.55 3.15
CA LEU A 168 6.85 15.60 4.18
C LEU A 168 7.25 17.00 3.65
N PHE A 169 8.12 17.09 2.65
CA PHE A 169 8.68 18.34 2.14
C PHE A 169 8.47 18.46 0.63
N LYS A 170 7.99 19.62 0.17
CA LYS A 170 7.98 19.99 -1.26
C LYS A 170 8.65 21.34 -1.43
N ASP A 171 9.63 21.43 -2.32
CA ASP A 171 10.37 22.68 -2.58
C ASP A 171 10.96 23.33 -1.32
N GLY A 172 11.45 22.50 -0.38
CA GLY A 172 11.99 22.95 0.91
C GLY A 172 10.95 23.46 1.91
N ARG A 173 9.65 23.37 1.60
CA ARG A 173 8.55 23.73 2.51
C ARG A 173 7.92 22.48 3.11
N PHE A 174 7.74 22.52 4.42
CA PHE A 174 7.06 21.46 5.16
C PHE A 174 5.56 21.41 4.84
N ARG A 175 5.03 20.22 4.51
CA ARG A 175 3.60 20.00 4.25
C ARG A 175 2.90 19.48 5.51
N HIS A 176 2.13 20.37 6.15
CA HIS A 176 1.32 20.04 7.34
C HIS A 176 0.23 18.98 7.13
N VAL A 177 -0.21 18.75 5.89
CA VAL A 177 -1.30 17.83 5.55
C VAL A 177 -1.02 16.41 6.02
N LEU A 178 0.25 15.99 6.04
CA LEU A 178 0.63 14.64 6.42
C LEU A 178 1.08 14.50 7.87
N LEU A 179 1.41 15.62 8.52
CA LEU A 179 1.61 15.62 9.98
C LEU A 179 0.30 15.33 10.71
N ILE A 180 -0.87 15.63 10.12
CA ILE A 180 -2.19 15.21 10.64
C ILE A 180 -2.36 13.70 10.57
N LEU A 181 -1.93 13.04 9.48
CA LEU A 181 -1.90 11.58 9.39
C LEU A 181 -0.99 10.98 10.47
N VAL A 182 0.20 11.55 10.71
CA VAL A 182 1.14 11.12 11.78
C VAL A 182 0.65 11.46 13.20
N HIS A 183 -0.04 12.58 13.41
CA HIS A 183 -0.62 12.95 14.71
C HIS A 183 -1.85 12.09 15.05
N LEU A 184 -2.72 11.79 14.08
CA LEU A 184 -3.83 10.85 14.26
C LEU A 184 -3.33 9.43 14.55
N LEU A 185 -2.20 9.02 13.96
CA LEU A 185 -1.55 7.74 14.20
C LEU A 185 -1.03 7.55 15.63
N LEU A 186 -0.40 8.58 16.22
CA LEU A 186 0.04 8.53 17.61
C LEU A 186 -1.13 8.72 18.59
N GLY A 187 -2.14 9.50 18.22
CA GLY A 187 -3.32 9.74 19.06
C GLY A 187 -4.28 8.55 19.15
N CYS A 188 -4.56 7.84 18.05
CA CYS A 188 -5.48 6.70 18.05
C CYS A 188 -4.88 5.42 18.62
N ALA A 189 -3.56 5.20 18.46
CA ALA A 189 -2.89 4.05 19.08
C ALA A 189 -2.98 4.07 20.63
N TYR A 190 -3.09 5.25 21.23
CA TYR A 190 -3.19 5.42 22.69
C TYR A 190 -4.63 5.30 23.25
N ILE A 191 -5.66 5.42 22.42
CA ILE A 191 -7.06 5.48 22.90
C ILE A 191 -7.77 4.12 22.77
N LEU A 192 -7.27 3.19 21.95
CA LEU A 192 -7.96 1.92 21.65
C LEU A 192 -7.20 0.62 21.99
N MET A 193 -5.99 0.69 22.56
CA MET A 193 -5.27 -0.53 23.01
C MET A 193 -5.06 -0.54 24.53
N PRO A 194 -5.63 -1.53 25.27
CA PRO A 194 -5.24 -1.80 26.64
C PRO A 194 -3.75 -2.14 26.72
N TRP A 195 -3.10 -1.69 27.78
CA TRP A 195 -1.65 -1.72 28.06
C TRP A 195 -0.96 -3.11 28.05
N THR A 196 -1.64 -4.19 27.67
CA THR A 196 -1.07 -5.54 27.61
C THR A 196 -0.37 -5.87 26.30
N CYS A 197 -0.59 -5.13 25.22
CA CYS A 197 0.03 -5.41 23.90
C CYS A 197 1.44 -4.83 23.70
N LEU A 198 1.96 -4.01 24.62
CA LEU A 198 3.24 -3.32 24.42
C LEU A 198 4.48 -4.22 24.61
N ILE A 199 4.33 -5.43 25.16
CA ILE A 199 5.49 -6.27 25.55
C ILE A 199 6.04 -7.12 24.39
N VAL A 200 5.29 -7.38 23.32
CA VAL A 200 5.75 -8.30 22.26
C VAL A 200 6.42 -7.59 21.08
N LEU A 201 6.32 -6.26 20.98
CA LEU A 201 6.82 -5.51 19.82
C LEU A 201 8.31 -5.11 19.90
N ILE A 202 9.02 -5.51 20.96
CA ILE A 202 10.44 -5.15 21.20
C ILE A 202 11.41 -6.31 20.91
N LEU A 203 10.94 -7.52 20.60
CA LEU A 203 11.81 -8.70 20.48
C LEU A 203 11.66 -9.57 19.22
N ILE A 204 11.20 -9.01 18.10
CA ILE A 204 11.34 -9.63 16.77
C ILE A 204 11.85 -8.61 15.77
#